data_AF-A0A484XTE7-F1
#
_entry.id   AF-A0A484XTE7-F1
#
_cell.length_a   1.000
_cell.length_b   1.000
_cell.length_c   1.000
_cell.angle_alpha   90.00
_cell.angle_beta   90.00
_cell.angle_gamma   90.00
#
_symmetry.space_group_name_H-M   'P 1'
#
loop_
_entity.id
_entity.type
_entity.pdbx_description
1 polymer ?
#
loop_
_entity_poly.entity_id
_entity_poly.type
_entity_poly.pdbx_seq_one_letter_code
_entity_poly.pdbx_strand_id
1 'polypeptide(L)'
;MSATKLTRREQREHAQRFIDTLEGTAFPNSTRIYITGSQADIRVPMREIQLSPTLIGGSKRRRSLKTNEAVPVYDTSGPYGDPTVAINVQQGLAKLRQAWIDARNDSEELPVRSSAYTNARLADDGLDALRFTGLLTPKRAKPGKCVTQLHYARQGIVTPEMEFIAIRENMGRERIRSEVLRHQHPGEGFGARLPENITPEFVRDEVAAGRAIIPANINHPESEPMIIAATSW
;
A
#
# COMPACT_ATOMS: atom_id res chain seq x y z
N MET A 1 32.37 -19.27 15.70
CA MET A 1 31.50 -19.47 16.88
C MET A 1 30.21 -20.11 16.40
N SER A 2 29.91 -21.34 16.83
CA SER A 2 28.70 -22.06 16.43
C SER A 2 27.51 -21.41 17.14
N ALA A 3 26.57 -20.82 16.38
CA ALA A 3 25.34 -20.30 16.96
C ALA A 3 24.54 -21.49 17.51
N THR A 4 24.42 -21.58 18.83
CA THR A 4 23.64 -22.62 19.52
C THR A 4 22.20 -22.54 19.01
N LYS A 5 21.71 -23.62 18.39
CA LYS A 5 20.31 -23.69 17.92
C LYS A 5 19.37 -23.65 19.13
N LEU A 6 18.53 -22.62 19.18
CA LEU A 6 17.44 -22.51 20.15
C LEU A 6 16.54 -23.75 20.09
N THR A 7 16.03 -24.17 21.25
CA THR A 7 15.00 -25.22 21.32
C THR A 7 13.68 -24.72 20.72
N ARG A 8 12.78 -25.64 20.34
CA ARG A 8 11.46 -25.28 19.80
C ARG A 8 10.63 -24.41 20.76
N ARG A 9 10.80 -24.60 22.07
CA ARG A 9 10.09 -23.78 23.09
C ARG A 9 10.63 -22.36 23.13
N GLU A 10 11.95 -22.20 23.18
CA GLU A 10 12.59 -20.88 23.19
C GLU A 10 12.31 -20.10 21.90
N GLN A 11 12.27 -20.78 20.75
CA GLN A 11 11.87 -20.17 19.47
C GLN A 11 10.43 -19.63 19.53
N ARG A 12 9.50 -20.39 20.13
CA ARG A 12 8.10 -19.97 20.29
C ARG A 12 7.97 -18.78 21.24
N GLU A 13 8.64 -18.81 22.39
CA GLU A 13 8.64 -17.71 23.35
C GLU A 13 9.23 -16.43 22.74
N HIS A 14 10.33 -16.54 21.99
CA HIS A 14 10.93 -15.40 21.30
C HIS A 14 10.01 -14.83 20.21
N ALA A 15 9.33 -15.69 19.45
CA ALA A 15 8.35 -15.27 18.46
C ALA A 15 7.15 -14.57 19.11
N GLN A 16 6.65 -15.08 20.24
CA GLN A 16 5.54 -14.46 20.97
C GLN A 16 5.93 -13.08 21.48
N ARG A 17 7.10 -12.95 22.13
CA ARG A 17 7.60 -11.65 22.58
C ARG A 17 7.74 -10.66 21.43
N PHE A 18 8.28 -11.10 20.29
CA PHE A 18 8.39 -10.23 19.11
C PHE A 18 7.02 -9.72 18.64
N ILE A 19 6.00 -10.58 18.61
CA ILE A 19 4.63 -10.18 18.26
C ILE A 19 4.07 -9.18 19.29
N ASP A 20 4.29 -9.43 20.57
CA ASP A 20 3.77 -8.59 21.67
C ASP A 20 4.46 -7.22 21.73
N THR A 21 5.72 -7.12 21.28
CA THR A 21 6.51 -5.88 21.27
C THR A 21 6.65 -5.26 19.87
N LEU A 22 5.88 -5.73 18.88
CA LEU A 22 5.97 -5.21 17.53
C LEU A 22 5.38 -3.80 17.48
N GLU A 23 6.26 -2.80 17.39
CA GLU A 23 5.87 -1.41 17.21
C GLU A 23 6.01 -0.99 15.74
N GLY A 24 5.24 0.02 15.36
CA GLY A 24 5.30 0.61 14.03
C GLY A 24 6.65 1.26 13.70
N THR A 25 6.96 1.38 12.42
CA THR A 25 8.18 2.05 11.95
C THR A 25 7.99 3.56 12.03
N ALA A 26 8.74 4.23 12.92
CA ALA A 26 8.81 5.68 12.95
C ALA A 26 9.84 6.19 11.93
N PHE A 27 9.42 7.11 11.06
CA PHE A 27 10.32 7.87 10.19
C PHE A 27 10.57 9.25 10.83
N PRO A 28 11.77 9.52 11.38
CA PRO A 28 12.08 10.81 11.99
C PRO A 28 11.79 11.97 11.04
N ASN A 29 11.25 13.06 11.59
CA ASN A 29 10.88 14.27 10.83
C ASN A 29 9.95 14.02 9.64
N SER A 30 9.18 12.93 9.67
CA SER A 30 8.19 12.65 8.65
C SER A 30 6.81 12.50 9.29
N THR A 31 5.79 12.93 8.57
CA THR A 31 4.40 12.78 9.00
C THR A 31 3.63 12.00 7.96
N ARG A 32 2.89 10.97 8.40
CA ARG A 32 1.94 10.24 7.57
C ARG A 32 0.84 11.18 7.13
N ILE A 33 0.52 11.16 5.85
CA ILE A 33 -0.62 11.87 5.27
C ILE A 33 -1.44 10.93 4.39
N TYR A 34 -2.67 11.32 4.11
CA TYR A 34 -3.56 10.60 3.22
C TYR A 34 -4.16 11.57 2.20
N ILE A 35 -4.07 11.21 0.92
CA ILE A 35 -4.79 11.89 -0.14
C ILE A 35 -6.07 11.11 -0.39
N THR A 36 -7.22 11.78 -0.29
CA THR A 36 -8.53 11.15 -0.52
C THR A 36 -8.87 11.24 -2.00
N GLY A 37 -9.30 10.13 -2.59
CA GLY A 37 -9.77 10.08 -3.97
C GLY A 37 -11.22 10.55 -4.12
N SER A 38 -11.86 10.13 -5.20
CA SER A 38 -13.25 10.42 -5.51
C SER A 38 -14.23 9.83 -4.48
N GLN A 39 -13.85 8.74 -3.83
CA GLN A 39 -14.61 8.08 -2.76
C GLN A 39 -13.87 8.22 -1.42
N ALA A 40 -14.64 8.35 -0.33
CA ALA A 40 -14.10 8.60 1.01
C ALA A 40 -13.22 7.47 1.56
N ASP A 41 -13.41 6.25 1.06
CA ASP A 41 -12.65 5.05 1.41
C ASP A 41 -11.37 4.87 0.57
N ILE A 42 -11.20 5.61 -0.52
CA ILE A 42 -9.95 5.69 -1.27
C ILE A 42 -9.02 6.69 -0.57
N ARG A 43 -8.31 6.20 0.44
CA ARG A 43 -7.31 6.99 1.19
C ARG A 43 -5.91 6.52 0.85
N VAL A 44 -5.20 7.28 0.02
CA VAL A 44 -3.88 6.93 -0.48
C VAL A 44 -2.80 7.44 0.47
N PRO A 45 -2.02 6.55 1.10
CA PRO A 45 -1.01 6.93 2.06
C PRO A 45 0.25 7.47 1.38
N MET A 46 0.79 8.53 1.96
CA MET A 46 2.11 9.07 1.66
C MET A 46 2.77 9.52 2.97
N ARG A 47 4.05 9.89 2.93
CA ARG A 47 4.65 10.65 4.03
C ARG A 47 5.21 11.96 3.53
N GLU A 48 5.16 12.98 4.38
CA GLU A 48 5.78 14.28 4.12
C GLU A 48 7.02 14.44 4.99
N ILE A 49 8.17 14.66 4.36
CA ILE A 49 9.43 14.97 5.05
C ILE A 49 9.43 16.45 5.39
N GLN A 50 9.51 16.76 6.69
CA GLN A 50 9.60 18.11 7.19
C GLN A 50 11.03 18.63 7.03
N LEU A 51 11.17 19.75 6.32
CA LEU A 51 12.46 20.37 6.06
C LEU A 51 12.74 21.46 7.10
N SER A 52 13.97 21.50 7.60
CA SER A 52 14.42 22.57 8.49
C SER A 52 14.32 23.95 7.79
N PRO A 53 13.91 25.03 8.48
CA PRO A 53 13.83 26.36 7.87
C PRO A 53 15.20 26.87 7.37
N THR A 54 15.21 27.54 6.22
CA THR A 54 16.42 28.14 5.64
C THR A 54 16.69 29.51 6.27
N LEU A 55 17.93 29.76 6.72
CA LEU A 55 18.36 31.08 7.15
C LEU A 55 18.53 32.01 5.94
N ILE A 56 17.67 33.02 5.83
CA ILE A 56 17.69 33.99 4.72
C ILE A 56 18.30 35.34 5.12
N GLY A 57 18.71 35.50 6.38
CA GLY A 57 19.43 36.69 6.85
C GLY A 57 19.18 36.98 8.34
N GLY A 58 19.51 38.19 8.77
CA GLY A 58 19.29 38.67 10.14
C GLY A 58 20.56 38.70 11.01
N SER A 59 20.45 39.34 12.18
CA SER A 59 21.56 39.46 13.14
C SER A 59 21.65 38.22 14.03
N LYS A 60 22.76 38.06 14.77
CA LYS A 60 22.92 36.99 15.79
C LYS A 60 21.75 36.92 16.79
N ARG A 61 21.06 38.04 17.04
CA ARG A 61 19.93 38.13 17.98
C ARG A 61 18.55 38.01 17.31
N ARG A 62 18.44 38.22 16.00
CA ARG A 62 17.18 38.12 15.25
C ARG A 62 17.46 37.55 13.87
N ARG A 63 17.35 36.22 13.76
CA ARG A 63 17.48 35.47 12.51
C ARG A 63 16.18 35.54 11.72
N SER A 64 16.28 35.81 10.42
CA SER A 64 15.19 35.70 9.46
C SER A 64 15.23 34.31 8.85
N LEU A 65 14.20 33.51 9.11
CA LEU A 65 14.08 32.13 8.64
C LEU A 65 12.94 32.05 7.62
N LYS A 66 13.16 31.28 6.56
CA LYS A 66 12.14 30.91 5.57
C LYS A 66 11.75 29.46 5.78
N THR A 67 10.47 29.19 6.00
CA THR A 67 9.93 27.83 6.05
C THR A 67 10.04 27.19 4.68
N ASN A 68 10.48 25.92 4.66
CA ASN A 68 10.53 25.11 3.45
C ASN A 68 9.27 24.24 3.38
N GLU A 69 8.69 24.12 2.19
CA GLU A 69 7.56 23.22 1.96
C GLU A 69 8.00 21.77 2.15
N ALA A 70 7.15 20.95 2.76
CA ALA A 70 7.45 19.54 3.02
C ALA A 70 7.52 18.75 1.70
N VAL A 71 8.38 17.73 1.67
CA VAL A 71 8.54 16.89 0.48
C VAL A 71 7.67 15.64 0.62
N PRO A 72 6.58 15.50 -0.16
CA PRO A 72 5.81 14.26 -0.17
C PRO A 72 6.62 13.16 -0.86
N VAL A 73 6.61 11.98 -0.27
CA VAL A 73 7.25 10.79 -0.84
C VAL A 73 6.34 9.59 -0.71
N TYR A 74 6.55 8.64 -1.60
CA TYR A 74 5.91 7.33 -1.55
C TYR A 74 6.15 6.66 -0.20
N ASP A 75 5.11 6.05 0.37
CA ASP A 75 5.19 5.32 1.63
C ASP A 75 4.58 3.92 1.48
N THR A 76 5.41 2.90 1.66
CA THR A 76 5.04 1.47 1.60
C THR A 76 5.03 0.79 2.96
N SER A 77 5.22 1.54 4.06
CA SER A 77 5.21 0.96 5.41
C SER A 77 3.81 0.54 5.87
N GLY A 78 2.76 0.86 5.11
CA GLY A 78 1.38 0.52 5.42
C GLY A 78 0.93 1.07 6.77
N PRO A 79 -0.05 0.43 7.44
CA PRO A 79 -0.52 0.82 8.77
C PRO A 79 0.58 0.87 9.84
N TYR A 80 1.69 0.14 9.67
CA TYR A 80 2.80 0.15 10.61
C TYR A 80 3.53 1.49 10.66
N GLY A 81 3.42 2.35 9.65
CA GLY A 81 3.97 3.71 9.70
C GLY A 81 2.92 4.77 10.01
N ASP A 82 1.74 4.39 10.50
CA ASP A 82 0.72 5.32 11.00
C ASP A 82 0.62 5.20 12.53
N PRO A 83 1.09 6.19 13.31
CA PRO A 83 1.05 6.13 14.76
C PRO A 83 -0.38 6.16 15.34
N THR A 84 -1.39 6.46 14.52
CA THR A 84 -2.80 6.47 14.93
C THR A 84 -3.46 5.10 14.78
N VAL A 85 -2.82 4.14 14.10
CA VAL A 85 -3.35 2.80 13.92
C VAL A 85 -2.79 1.85 14.98
N ALA A 86 -3.68 1.27 15.78
CA ALA A 86 -3.32 0.20 16.69
C ALA A 86 -3.05 -1.09 15.91
N ILE A 87 -1.81 -1.57 15.95
CA ILE A 87 -1.40 -2.80 15.28
C ILE A 87 -1.69 -3.99 16.19
N ASN A 88 -2.43 -4.97 15.65
CA ASN A 88 -2.63 -6.27 16.28
C ASN A 88 -2.44 -7.38 15.24
N VAL A 89 -1.30 -8.06 15.31
CA VAL A 89 -0.95 -9.13 14.36
C VAL A 89 -1.98 -10.27 14.39
N GLN A 90 -2.57 -10.59 15.54
CA GLN A 90 -3.55 -11.69 15.63
C GLN A 90 -4.88 -11.36 14.93
N GLN A 91 -5.25 -10.08 14.87
CA GLN A 91 -6.45 -9.60 14.18
C GLN A 91 -6.20 -9.37 12.68
N GLY A 92 -4.96 -9.06 12.31
CA GLY A 92 -4.58 -8.68 10.95
C GLY A 92 -4.85 -7.19 10.69
N LEU A 93 -4.52 -6.75 9.47
CA LEU A 93 -4.71 -5.37 9.04
C LEU A 93 -6.17 -5.11 8.62
N ALA A 94 -6.54 -3.83 8.56
CA ALA A 94 -7.83 -3.41 8.02
C ALA A 94 -7.97 -3.81 6.55
N LYS A 95 -9.14 -4.34 6.19
CA LYS A 95 -9.45 -4.90 4.88
C LYS A 95 -9.90 -3.81 3.91
N LEU A 96 -9.01 -2.86 3.61
CA LEU A 96 -9.32 -1.62 2.91
C LEU A 96 -10.06 -1.81 1.57
N ARG A 97 -9.77 -2.89 0.84
CA ARG A 97 -10.37 -3.17 -0.48
C ARG A 97 -11.65 -4.01 -0.41
N GLN A 98 -12.06 -4.46 0.78
CA GLN A 98 -13.15 -5.43 0.92
C GLN A 98 -14.44 -4.92 0.27
N ALA A 99 -14.82 -3.67 0.55
CA ALA A 99 -15.99 -3.05 -0.05
C ALA A 99 -15.89 -2.97 -1.58
N TRP A 100 -14.71 -2.68 -2.13
CA TRP A 100 -14.49 -2.59 -3.59
C TRP A 100 -14.58 -3.94 -4.29
N ILE A 101 -14.17 -5.01 -3.61
CA ILE A 101 -14.25 -6.39 -4.11
C ILE A 101 -15.71 -6.84 -4.08
N ASP A 102 -16.42 -6.59 -2.97
CA ASP A 102 -17.81 -7.01 -2.80
C ASP A 102 -18.76 -6.24 -3.74
N ALA A 103 -18.53 -4.95 -3.95
CA ALA A 103 -19.36 -4.09 -4.82
C ALA A 103 -19.39 -4.56 -6.29
N ARG A 104 -18.35 -5.23 -6.78
CA ARG A 104 -18.32 -5.75 -8.16
C ARG A 104 -19.21 -6.96 -8.36
N ASN A 105 -19.59 -7.64 -7.28
CA ASN A 105 -20.52 -8.77 -7.28
C ASN A 105 -20.16 -9.89 -8.29
N ASP A 106 -18.87 -10.08 -8.56
CA ASP A 106 -18.32 -11.03 -9.54
C ASP A 106 -17.46 -12.13 -8.88
N SER A 107 -17.29 -12.05 -7.56
CA SER A 107 -16.69 -13.09 -6.72
C SER A 107 -17.71 -13.66 -5.72
N GLU A 108 -17.45 -14.89 -5.27
CA GLU A 108 -18.22 -15.61 -4.28
C GLU A 108 -17.28 -16.29 -3.27
N GLU A 109 -17.74 -16.44 -2.03
CA GLU A 109 -17.01 -17.20 -1.02
C GLU A 109 -17.02 -18.69 -1.34
N LEU A 110 -15.92 -19.37 -1.06
CA LEU A 110 -15.87 -20.81 -1.15
C LEU A 110 -16.69 -21.42 -0.01
N PRO A 111 -17.58 -22.39 -0.31
CA PRO A 111 -18.37 -23.06 0.72
C PRO A 111 -17.51 -23.88 1.68
N VAL A 112 -16.33 -24.32 1.22
CA VAL A 112 -15.38 -25.12 2.00
C VAL A 112 -13.95 -24.69 1.68
N ARG A 113 -13.08 -24.70 2.69
CA ARG A 113 -11.63 -24.53 2.50
C ARG A 113 -11.07 -25.79 1.83
N SER A 114 -10.71 -25.68 0.56
CA SER A 114 -10.23 -26.81 -0.26
C SER A 114 -8.75 -27.15 -0.04
N SER A 115 -7.97 -26.25 0.57
CA SER A 115 -6.53 -26.46 0.80
C SER A 115 -6.27 -27.50 1.89
N ALA A 116 -5.66 -28.62 1.50
CA ALA A 116 -5.24 -29.67 2.43
C ALA A 116 -4.29 -29.13 3.51
N TYR A 117 -3.36 -28.24 3.14
CA TYR A 117 -2.44 -27.61 4.08
C TYR A 117 -3.19 -26.75 5.12
N THR A 118 -4.15 -25.95 4.67
CA THR A 118 -4.95 -25.09 5.56
C THR A 118 -5.75 -25.94 6.53
N ASN A 119 -6.43 -26.99 6.05
CA ASN A 119 -7.20 -27.88 6.91
C ASN A 119 -6.31 -28.61 7.94
N ALA A 120 -5.12 -29.06 7.54
CA ALA A 120 -4.16 -29.69 8.44
C ALA A 120 -3.62 -28.75 9.53
N ARG A 121 -3.50 -27.44 9.26
CA ARG A 121 -3.08 -26.43 10.27
C ARG A 121 -4.21 -26.00 11.20
N LEU A 122 -5.46 -26.03 10.71
CA LEU A 122 -6.64 -25.72 11.53
C LEU A 122 -6.98 -26.85 12.50
N ALA A 123 -6.70 -28.10 12.15
CA ALA A 123 -6.89 -29.26 13.01
C ALA A 123 -5.73 -29.48 14.01
N ASP A 124 -4.71 -28.62 14.01
CA ASP A 124 -3.55 -28.72 14.91
C ASP A 124 -3.76 -27.81 16.13
N ASP A 125 -4.21 -28.40 17.25
CA ASP A 125 -4.47 -27.70 18.52
C ASP A 125 -3.22 -27.00 19.08
N GLY A 126 -2.03 -27.48 18.71
CA GLY A 126 -0.76 -26.88 19.12
C GLY A 126 -0.48 -25.50 18.53
N LEU A 127 -1.32 -25.05 17.59
CA LEU A 127 -1.24 -23.74 16.94
C LEU A 127 -2.33 -22.76 17.38
N ASP A 128 -3.23 -23.16 18.27
CA ASP A 128 -4.39 -22.34 18.68
C ASP A 128 -3.98 -20.94 19.16
N ALA A 129 -2.95 -20.85 20.01
CA ALA A 129 -2.44 -19.59 20.54
C ALA A 129 -1.77 -18.69 19.47
N LEU A 130 -1.37 -19.24 18.32
CA LEU A 130 -0.75 -18.51 17.21
C LEU A 130 -1.72 -18.27 16.05
N ARG A 131 -2.95 -18.76 16.14
CA ARG A 131 -3.90 -18.72 15.03
C ARG A 131 -4.50 -17.31 14.94
N PHE A 132 -4.54 -16.78 13.71
CA PHE A 132 -5.28 -15.56 13.43
C PHE A 132 -6.74 -15.73 13.83
N THR A 133 -7.31 -14.75 14.53
CA THR A 133 -8.71 -14.78 14.97
C THR A 133 -9.65 -14.37 13.84
N GLY A 134 -9.20 -13.50 12.94
CA GLY A 134 -9.96 -12.97 11.81
C GLY A 134 -9.81 -13.75 10.50
N LEU A 135 -9.84 -15.09 10.54
CA LEU A 135 -9.63 -15.90 9.34
C LEU A 135 -10.68 -15.61 8.26
N LEU A 136 -10.23 -15.11 7.11
CA LEU A 136 -11.08 -14.89 5.95
C LEU A 136 -11.57 -16.21 5.34
N THR A 137 -12.79 -16.19 4.80
CA THR A 137 -13.27 -17.21 3.88
C THR A 137 -12.72 -16.89 2.49
N PRO A 138 -11.91 -17.78 1.88
CA PRO A 138 -11.37 -17.51 0.57
C PRO A 138 -12.50 -17.34 -0.47
N LYS A 139 -12.32 -16.38 -1.36
CA LYS A 139 -13.21 -16.08 -2.49
C LYS A 139 -12.63 -16.63 -3.79
N ARG A 140 -13.54 -16.91 -4.74
CA ARG A 140 -13.24 -17.21 -6.15
C ARG A 140 -14.11 -16.36 -7.06
N ALA A 141 -13.76 -16.27 -8.34
CA ALA A 141 -14.66 -15.72 -9.35
C ALA A 141 -15.93 -16.57 -9.46
N LYS A 142 -17.09 -15.92 -9.65
CA LYS A 142 -18.34 -16.62 -10.01
C LYS A 142 -18.21 -17.29 -11.38
N PRO A 143 -18.97 -18.36 -11.66
CA PRO A 143 -18.99 -18.98 -12.99
C PRO A 143 -19.21 -17.95 -14.10
N GLY A 144 -18.35 -17.97 -15.13
CA GLY A 144 -18.42 -17.05 -16.27
C GLY A 144 -17.96 -15.61 -15.99
N LYS A 145 -17.44 -15.31 -14.81
CA LYS A 145 -16.88 -13.98 -14.47
C LYS A 145 -15.35 -14.04 -14.42
N CYS A 146 -14.72 -12.90 -14.70
CA CYS A 146 -13.28 -12.72 -14.55
C CYS A 146 -13.03 -11.51 -13.63
N VAL A 147 -12.16 -11.70 -12.64
CA VAL A 147 -11.95 -10.73 -11.54
C VAL A 147 -10.62 -9.99 -11.63
N THR A 148 -9.94 -10.10 -12.77
CA THR A 148 -8.59 -9.54 -12.95
C THR A 148 -8.65 -8.07 -13.35
N GLN A 149 -7.65 -7.29 -12.92
CA GLN A 149 -7.52 -5.89 -13.32
C GLN A 149 -7.37 -5.75 -14.85
N LEU A 150 -6.68 -6.69 -15.51
CA LEU A 150 -6.57 -6.75 -16.98
C LEU A 150 -7.95 -6.90 -17.65
N HIS A 151 -8.84 -7.71 -17.09
CA HIS A 151 -10.19 -7.89 -17.61
C HIS A 151 -11.02 -6.60 -17.53
N TYR A 152 -11.04 -5.96 -16.36
CA TYR A 152 -11.75 -4.69 -16.20
C TYR A 152 -11.18 -3.60 -17.11
N ALA A 153 -9.85 -3.52 -17.21
CA ALA A 153 -9.17 -2.54 -18.05
C ALA A 153 -9.57 -2.67 -19.53
N ARG A 154 -9.58 -3.90 -20.08
CA ARG A 154 -10.00 -4.16 -21.46
C ARG A 154 -11.48 -3.95 -21.73
N GLN A 155 -12.31 -3.90 -20.67
CA GLN A 155 -13.71 -3.48 -20.77
C GLN A 155 -13.89 -1.96 -20.68
N GLY A 156 -12.80 -1.19 -20.55
CA GLY A 156 -12.85 0.26 -20.39
C GLY A 156 -13.16 0.73 -18.97
N ILE A 157 -13.22 -0.19 -17.99
CA ILE A 157 -13.60 0.11 -16.61
C ILE A 157 -12.37 0.59 -15.82
N VAL A 158 -12.48 1.77 -15.23
CA VAL A 158 -11.55 2.27 -14.22
C VAL A 158 -11.98 1.73 -12.85
N THR A 159 -11.08 1.05 -12.15
CA THR A 159 -11.36 0.45 -10.85
C THR A 159 -10.87 1.35 -9.70
N PRO A 160 -11.40 1.22 -8.48
CA PRO A 160 -10.83 1.89 -7.31
C PRO A 160 -9.33 1.65 -7.11
N GLU A 161 -8.80 0.47 -7.48
CA GLU A 161 -7.35 0.24 -7.45
C GLU A 161 -6.59 1.10 -8.47
N MET A 162 -7.12 1.27 -9.69
CA MET A 162 -6.50 2.13 -10.71
C MET A 162 -6.50 3.60 -10.27
N GLU A 163 -7.57 4.07 -9.65
CA GLU A 163 -7.63 5.42 -9.08
C GLU A 163 -6.66 5.59 -7.91
N PHE A 164 -6.64 4.64 -6.98
CA PHE A 164 -5.71 4.64 -5.85
C PHE A 164 -4.26 4.76 -6.35
N ILE A 165 -3.90 3.99 -7.38
CA ILE A 165 -2.58 4.02 -8.01
C ILE A 165 -2.31 5.38 -8.66
N ALA A 166 -3.24 5.93 -9.44
CA ALA A 166 -3.06 7.22 -10.09
C ALA A 166 -2.73 8.34 -9.08
N ILE A 167 -3.46 8.39 -7.96
CA ILE A 167 -3.17 9.32 -6.86
C ILE A 167 -1.79 9.03 -6.25
N ARG A 168 -1.44 7.76 -6.07
CA ARG A 168 -0.18 7.32 -5.45
C ARG A 168 1.05 7.70 -6.29
N GLU A 169 1.00 7.44 -7.59
CA GLU A 169 2.08 7.74 -8.53
C GLU A 169 2.30 9.25 -8.73
N ASN A 170 1.26 10.07 -8.56
CA ASN A 170 1.41 11.53 -8.57
C ASN A 170 2.04 12.10 -7.29
N MET A 171 2.18 11.31 -6.21
CA MET A 171 2.81 11.70 -4.93
C MET A 171 2.35 13.07 -4.39
N GLY A 172 1.09 13.44 -4.62
CA GLY A 172 0.54 14.72 -4.15
C GLY A 172 1.13 15.95 -4.82
N ARG A 173 1.73 15.82 -6.01
CA ARG A 173 2.35 16.90 -6.80
C ARG A 173 1.46 18.13 -6.95
N GLU A 174 0.16 17.96 -7.10
CA GLU A 174 -0.81 19.07 -7.20
C GLU A 174 -0.86 19.97 -5.95
N ARG A 175 -0.51 19.42 -4.77
CA ARG A 175 -0.49 20.16 -3.49
C ARG A 175 0.77 21.01 -3.34
N ILE A 176 1.86 20.63 -4.00
CA ILE A 176 3.15 21.31 -3.94
C ILE A 176 3.02 22.66 -4.63
N ARG A 177 3.42 23.76 -3.97
CA ARG A 177 3.37 25.12 -4.52
C ARG A 177 4.74 25.67 -4.91
N SER A 178 5.80 25.16 -4.30
CA SER A 178 7.18 25.57 -4.55
C SER A 178 7.60 25.25 -5.99
N GLU A 179 8.09 26.27 -6.71
CA GLU A 179 8.67 26.12 -8.04
C GLU A 179 9.85 25.14 -8.03
N VAL A 180 10.65 25.14 -6.96
CA VAL A 180 11.82 24.25 -6.82
C VAL A 180 11.39 22.79 -6.76
N LEU A 181 10.31 22.48 -6.03
CA LEU A 181 9.82 21.10 -5.90
C LEU A 181 9.03 20.64 -7.13
N ARG A 182 8.49 21.57 -7.91
CA ARG A 182 7.83 21.28 -9.21
C ARG A 182 8.82 21.10 -10.35
N HIS A 183 10.07 21.53 -10.16
CA HIS A 183 11.10 21.40 -11.18
C HIS A 183 11.50 19.93 -11.33
N GLN A 184 11.25 19.38 -12.52
CA GLN A 184 11.64 18.03 -12.89
C GLN A 184 12.60 18.12 -14.08
N HIS A 185 13.76 17.48 -13.95
CA HIS A 185 14.70 17.38 -15.07
C HIS A 185 14.03 16.56 -16.19
N PRO A 186 14.07 17.01 -17.47
CA PRO A 186 13.37 16.34 -18.57
C PRO A 186 13.84 14.89 -18.75
N GLY A 187 15.13 14.63 -18.49
CA GLY A 187 15.71 13.29 -18.63
C GLY A 187 15.69 12.79 -20.08
N GLU A 188 15.98 11.51 -20.26
CA GLU A 188 15.76 10.78 -21.52
C GLU A 188 14.88 9.58 -21.20
N GLY A 189 13.72 9.52 -21.85
CA GLY A 189 12.70 8.50 -21.60
C GLY A 189 12.89 7.23 -22.42
N PHE A 190 13.79 7.23 -23.42
CA PHE A 190 13.98 6.11 -24.35
C PHE A 190 12.64 5.58 -24.87
N GLY A 191 11.82 6.47 -25.46
CA GLY A 191 10.51 6.13 -26.04
C GLY A 191 9.36 5.91 -25.05
N ALA A 192 9.60 6.03 -23.74
CA ALA A 192 8.56 5.91 -22.73
C ALA A 192 7.47 6.99 -22.84
N ARG A 193 6.22 6.58 -22.62
CA ARG A 193 5.04 7.46 -22.65
C ARG A 193 4.59 7.80 -21.24
N LEU A 194 5.35 8.64 -20.55
CA LEU A 194 4.96 9.15 -19.24
C LEU A 194 4.23 10.49 -19.38
N PRO A 195 2.96 10.59 -18.96
CA PRO A 195 2.28 11.87 -18.93
C PRO A 195 2.79 12.72 -17.75
N GLU A 196 2.52 14.03 -17.78
CA GLU A 196 2.87 14.93 -16.67
C GLU A 196 2.13 14.57 -15.38
N ASN A 197 0.85 14.19 -15.51
CA ASN A 197 0.02 13.69 -14.41
C ASN A 197 -0.52 12.30 -14.76
N ILE A 198 -0.42 11.37 -13.83
CA ILE A 198 -0.96 10.01 -13.96
C ILE A 198 -2.47 10.06 -13.68
N THR A 199 -3.31 9.74 -14.66
CA THR A 199 -4.76 9.64 -14.46
C THR A 199 -5.21 8.18 -14.25
N PRO A 200 -6.38 7.94 -13.64
CA PRO A 200 -6.95 6.60 -13.56
C PRO A 200 -7.14 5.94 -14.94
N GLU A 201 -7.49 6.74 -15.97
CA GLU A 201 -7.61 6.29 -17.35
C GLU A 201 -6.26 5.88 -17.95
N PHE A 202 -5.19 6.63 -17.68
CA PHE A 202 -3.85 6.25 -18.12
C PHE A 202 -3.44 4.90 -17.49
N VAL A 203 -3.65 4.74 -16.18
CA VAL A 203 -3.39 3.46 -15.50
C VAL A 203 -4.18 2.32 -16.14
N ARG A 204 -5.49 2.53 -16.40
CA ARG A 204 -6.33 1.57 -17.10
C ARG A 204 -5.76 1.21 -18.47
N ASP A 205 -5.35 2.20 -19.27
CA ASP A 205 -4.85 1.97 -20.64
C ASP A 205 -3.53 1.19 -20.66
N GLU A 206 -2.61 1.50 -19.75
CA GLU A 206 -1.36 0.73 -19.59
C GLU A 206 -1.62 -0.73 -19.17
N VAL A 207 -2.59 -0.94 -18.27
CA VAL A 207 -3.01 -2.29 -17.87
C VAL A 207 -3.71 -3.01 -19.01
N ALA A 208 -4.63 -2.36 -19.74
CA ALA A 208 -5.37 -2.95 -20.86
C ALA A 208 -4.43 -3.40 -21.98
N ALA A 209 -3.40 -2.58 -22.25
CA ALA A 209 -2.34 -2.86 -23.20
C ALA A 209 -1.34 -3.93 -22.74
N GLY A 210 -1.40 -4.36 -21.46
CA GLY A 210 -0.49 -5.34 -20.89
C GLY A 210 0.94 -4.81 -20.65
N ARG A 211 1.13 -3.49 -20.62
CA ARG A 211 2.42 -2.84 -20.29
C ARG A 211 2.62 -2.63 -18.80
N ALA A 212 1.52 -2.67 -18.04
CA ALA A 212 1.53 -2.56 -16.59
C ALA A 212 0.66 -3.65 -15.95
N ILE A 213 0.97 -4.00 -14.70
CA ILE A 213 0.18 -4.94 -13.90
C ILE A 213 -0.14 -4.35 -12.53
N ILE A 214 -1.28 -4.77 -11.98
CA ILE A 214 -1.74 -4.44 -10.62
C ILE A 214 -1.90 -5.75 -9.84
N PRO A 215 -0.92 -6.16 -9.01
CA PRO A 215 -0.97 -7.40 -8.26
C PRO A 215 -1.93 -7.28 -7.06
N ALA A 216 -3.22 -7.49 -7.32
CA ALA A 216 -4.29 -7.17 -6.37
C ALA A 216 -5.29 -8.34 -6.23
N ASN A 217 -4.81 -9.46 -5.66
CA ASN A 217 -5.61 -10.65 -5.42
C ASN A 217 -6.88 -10.30 -4.59
N ILE A 218 -8.03 -10.87 -4.98
CA ILE A 218 -9.32 -10.69 -4.28
C ILE A 218 -9.32 -11.27 -2.86
N ASN A 219 -8.36 -12.15 -2.53
CA ASN A 219 -8.15 -12.73 -1.20
C ASN A 219 -7.13 -11.96 -0.35
N HIS A 220 -6.64 -10.82 -0.82
CA HIS A 220 -5.74 -9.93 -0.07
C HIS A 220 -6.38 -8.53 0.04
N PRO A 221 -7.53 -8.40 0.72
CA PRO A 221 -8.25 -7.13 0.82
C PRO A 221 -7.52 -6.09 1.67
N GLU A 222 -6.50 -6.48 2.43
CA GLU A 222 -5.65 -5.60 3.24
C GLU A 222 -4.59 -4.85 2.40
N SER A 223 -4.40 -5.23 1.13
CA SER A 223 -3.34 -4.66 0.29
C SER A 223 -3.63 -3.21 -0.09
N GLU A 224 -2.67 -2.30 0.10
CA GLU A 224 -2.69 -0.98 -0.53
C GLU A 224 -2.27 -1.12 -2.01
N PRO A 225 -3.13 -0.81 -3.00
CA PRO A 225 -2.82 -1.00 -4.41
C PRO A 225 -1.55 -0.28 -4.86
N MET A 226 -0.80 -0.94 -5.74
CA MET A 226 0.38 -0.41 -6.42
C MET A 226 0.48 -0.99 -7.83
N ILE A 227 1.26 -0.34 -8.69
CA ILE A 227 1.45 -0.73 -10.08
C ILE A 227 2.91 -1.12 -10.34
N ILE A 228 3.11 -2.07 -11.25
CA ILE A 228 4.42 -2.41 -11.78
C ILE A 228 4.35 -2.22 -13.29
N ALA A 229 5.23 -1.38 -13.81
CA ALA A 229 5.35 -1.11 -15.23
C ALA A 229 6.83 -0.87 -15.58
N ALA A 230 7.21 -1.24 -16.80
CA ALA A 230 8.47 -0.75 -17.38
C ALA A 230 8.15 0.57 -18.08
N THR A 231 8.67 1.68 -17.57
CA THR A 231 8.61 2.99 -18.24
C THR A 231 9.68 3.08 -19.33
N SER A 232 9.80 2.07 -20.18
CA SER A 232 10.87 1.95 -21.17
C SER A 232 10.38 1.12 -22.36
N TRP A 233 10.34 1.72 -23.55
CA TRP A 233 10.25 1.02 -24.83
C TRP A 233 11.16 1.71 -25.85
#